data_AF-A0A4R5VF68-F1
#
_entry.id   AF-A0A4R5VF68-F1
#
_cell.length_a   1.000
_cell.length_b   1.000
_cell.length_c   1.000
_cell.angle_alpha   90.00
_cell.angle_beta   90.00
_cell.angle_gamma   90.00
#
_symmetry.space_group_name_H-M   'P 1'
#
loop_
_entity.id
_entity.type
_entity.pdbx_description
1 polymer ?
#
loop_
_entity_poly.entity_id
_entity_poly.type
_entity_poly.pdbx_seq_one_letter_code
_entity_poly.pdbx_strand_id
1 'polypeptide(L)'
;MYPSTAAARLARPPIKADPGNGSITARPNPQQLYVTSQRIAHAPLQGRAEAFRSAGGLMTPPGDDQWDNQQSQWRVELMEIHAQGDSRTHAISAWLYEAGRRLNAPAGTRATDGRPDCPYNGQGLAP
;
A
#
# COMPACT_ATOMS: atom_id res chain seq x y z
N MET A 1 -36.64 2.87 40.19
CA MET A 1 -36.27 3.85 39.16
C MET A 1 -34.89 4.38 39.54
N TYR A 2 -33.83 3.76 39.03
CA TYR A 2 -32.44 4.07 39.40
C TYR A 2 -31.81 4.96 38.31
N PRO A 3 -31.16 6.09 38.66
CA PRO A 3 -30.29 6.81 37.74
C PRO A 3 -28.88 6.21 37.78
N SER A 4 -28.27 5.96 36.61
CA SER A 4 -26.88 5.47 36.50
C SER A 4 -26.04 6.43 35.66
N THR A 5 -25.20 7.17 36.37
CA THR A 5 -23.80 7.58 36.14
C THR A 5 -23.22 7.68 34.72
N ALA A 6 -22.93 8.93 34.35
CA ALA A 6 -21.72 9.49 33.70
C ALA A 6 -20.95 8.70 32.61
N ALA A 7 -20.77 9.37 31.46
CA ALA A 7 -19.51 9.37 30.73
C ALA A 7 -19.29 10.75 30.07
N ALA A 8 -18.35 11.52 30.62
CA ALA A 8 -17.91 12.79 30.07
C ALA A 8 -16.76 12.57 29.08
N ARG A 9 -16.80 13.38 28.01
CA ARG A 9 -15.68 13.84 27.15
C ARG A 9 -14.89 12.81 26.35
N LEU A 10 -14.89 13.01 25.03
CA LEU A 10 -13.68 13.34 24.27
C LEU A 10 -14.10 14.10 23.01
N ALA A 11 -13.99 15.42 23.08
CA ALA A 11 -14.06 16.29 21.91
C ALA A 11 -12.89 15.96 20.98
N ARG A 12 -13.17 15.56 19.73
CA ARG A 12 -12.16 15.50 18.67
C ARG A 12 -11.60 16.92 18.47
N PRO A 13 -10.28 17.13 18.56
CA PRO A 13 -9.71 18.41 18.15
C PRO A 13 -9.93 18.62 16.64
N PRO A 14 -10.12 19.87 16.17
CA PRO A 14 -10.17 20.16 14.76
C PRO A 14 -8.81 19.82 14.14
N ILE A 15 -8.84 19.04 13.06
CA ILE A 15 -7.67 18.76 12.22
C ILE A 15 -7.17 20.11 11.73
N LYS A 16 -6.02 20.57 12.22
CA LYS A 16 -5.30 21.68 11.59
C LYS A 16 -4.97 21.20 10.17
N ALA A 17 -5.60 21.83 9.18
CA ALA A 17 -5.20 21.71 7.80
C ALA A 17 -3.77 22.23 7.69
N ASP A 18 -2.83 21.34 7.38
CA ASP A 18 -1.47 21.70 7.00
C ASP A 18 -1.53 22.35 5.60
N PRO A 19 -1.08 23.61 5.43
CA PRO A 19 -1.11 24.29 4.15
C PRO A 19 0.20 24.00 3.42
N GLY A 20 0.25 22.91 2.67
CA GLY A 20 1.35 22.71 1.74
C GLY A 20 1.67 21.27 1.40
N ASN A 21 0.86 20.65 0.55
CA ASN A 21 1.50 19.88 -0.52
C ASN A 21 0.55 19.74 -1.71
N GLY A 22 0.99 20.27 -2.84
CA GLY A 22 0.30 20.15 -4.11
C GLY A 22 0.05 18.70 -4.44
N SER A 23 -1.14 18.46 -4.99
CA SER A 23 -1.53 17.21 -5.64
C SER A 23 -0.57 16.93 -6.80
N ILE A 24 0.51 16.22 -6.53
CA ILE A 24 1.28 15.50 -7.53
C ILE A 24 1.16 14.03 -7.14
N THR A 25 0.75 13.21 -8.10
CA THR A 25 0.73 11.74 -8.08
C THR A 25 2.09 11.19 -7.64
N ALA A 26 2.36 11.20 -6.34
CA ALA A 26 3.57 10.69 -5.75
C ALA A 26 3.40 9.18 -5.67
N ARG A 27 4.26 8.44 -6.38
CA ARG A 27 4.34 6.98 -6.26
C ARG A 27 4.23 6.58 -4.79
N PRO A 28 3.54 5.48 -4.46
CA PRO A 28 3.38 5.07 -3.08
C PRO A 28 4.74 4.94 -2.44
N ASN A 29 4.92 5.53 -1.25
CA ASN A 29 6.16 5.47 -0.51
C ASN A 29 6.59 3.99 -0.38
N PRO A 30 7.76 3.57 -0.95
CA PRO A 30 8.17 2.18 -0.98
C PRO A 30 8.26 1.54 0.40
N GLN A 31 8.70 2.29 1.41
CA GLN A 31 8.77 1.82 2.79
C GLN A 31 7.36 1.53 3.33
N GLN A 32 6.40 2.42 3.07
CA GLN A 32 5.01 2.20 3.48
C GLN A 32 4.38 1.00 2.74
N LEU A 33 4.69 0.83 1.46
CA LEU A 33 4.21 -0.31 0.67
C LEU A 33 4.78 -1.63 1.19
N TYR A 34 6.05 -1.65 1.57
CA TYR A 34 6.69 -2.82 2.19
C TYR A 34 6.04 -3.14 3.54
N VAL A 35 5.94 -2.18 4.46
CA VAL A 35 5.35 -2.41 5.78
C VAL A 35 3.90 -2.88 5.67
N THR A 36 3.13 -2.26 4.77
CA THR A 36 1.73 -2.61 4.54
C THR A 36 1.58 -4.01 3.95
N SER A 37 2.36 -4.33 2.92
CA SER A 37 2.33 -5.65 2.29
C SER A 37 2.76 -6.76 3.26
N GLN A 38 3.79 -6.54 4.08
CA GLN A 38 4.19 -7.47 5.12
C GLN A 38 3.09 -7.69 6.17
N ARG A 39 2.46 -6.61 6.65
CA ARG A 39 1.35 -6.71 7.61
C ARG A 39 0.20 -7.55 7.08
N ILE A 40 -0.15 -7.38 5.80
CA ILE A 40 -1.21 -8.16 5.15
C ILE A 40 -0.75 -9.60 4.92
N ALA A 41 0.49 -9.83 4.49
CA ALA A 41 1.03 -11.16 4.23
C ALA A 41 1.12 -12.02 5.50
N HIS A 42 1.53 -11.43 6.63
CA HIS A 42 1.65 -12.09 7.92
C HIS A 42 0.31 -12.33 8.63
N ALA A 43 -0.77 -11.64 8.21
CA ALA A 43 -2.09 -11.92 8.74
C ALA A 43 -2.57 -13.33 8.31
N PRO A 44 -3.27 -14.07 9.20
CA PRO A 44 -3.87 -15.36 8.85
C PRO A 44 -4.87 -15.16 7.70
N LEU A 45 -5.07 -16.18 6.86
CA LEU A 45 -5.89 -16.06 5.64
C LEU A 45 -7.27 -15.44 5.88
N GLN A 46 -7.92 -15.81 6.98
CA GLN A 46 -9.22 -15.25 7.38
C GLN A 46 -9.15 -13.76 7.77
N GLY A 47 -8.04 -13.32 8.38
CA GLY A 47 -7.81 -11.94 8.81
C GLY A 47 -7.21 -11.03 7.73
N ARG A 48 -6.74 -11.55 6.59
CA ARG A 48 -6.12 -10.73 5.53
C ARG A 48 -7.04 -9.66 4.97
N ALA A 49 -8.33 -9.96 4.82
CA ALA A 49 -9.32 -8.99 4.33
C ALA A 49 -9.57 -7.84 5.32
N GLU A 50 -9.36 -8.07 6.62
CA GLU A 50 -9.45 -7.04 7.65
C GLU A 50 -8.14 -6.25 7.75
N ALA A 51 -6.99 -6.92 7.66
CA ALA A 51 -5.68 -6.29 7.56
C ALA A 51 -5.58 -5.35 6.34
N PHE A 52 -6.18 -5.77 5.21
CA PHE A 52 -6.28 -4.98 3.98
C PHE A 52 -7.18 -3.76 4.17
N ARG A 53 -8.39 -3.93 4.71
CA ARG A 53 -9.31 -2.80 5.00
C ARG A 53 -8.73 -1.81 6.01
N SER A 54 -8.10 -2.29 7.07
CA SER A 54 -7.45 -1.45 8.08
C SER A 54 -6.20 -0.73 7.55
N ALA A 55 -5.68 -1.11 6.38
CA ALA A 55 -4.65 -0.35 5.67
C ALA A 55 -5.23 0.79 4.81
N GLY A 56 -6.55 0.93 4.77
CA GLY A 56 -7.25 1.83 3.84
C GLY A 56 -7.57 1.20 2.49
N GLY A 57 -7.44 -0.12 2.36
CA GLY A 57 -7.69 -0.82 1.11
C GLY A 57 -9.19 -0.94 0.80
N LEU A 58 -9.54 -0.63 -0.44
CA LEU A 58 -10.88 -0.79 -0.99
C LEU A 58 -11.04 -2.19 -1.56
N MET A 59 -12.19 -2.81 -1.32
CA MET A 59 -12.54 -4.11 -1.89
C MET A 59 -13.94 -4.03 -2.47
N THR A 60 -14.04 -4.26 -3.77
CA THR A 60 -15.28 -4.25 -4.53
C THR A 60 -15.62 -5.70 -4.87
N PRO A 61 -16.81 -6.20 -4.47
CA PRO A 61 -17.25 -7.52 -4.86
C PRO A 61 -17.46 -7.61 -6.38
N PRO A 62 -17.51 -8.83 -6.94
CA PRO A 62 -17.96 -9.01 -8.31
C PRO A 62 -19.39 -8.47 -8.45
N GLY A 63 -19.67 -7.83 -9.58
CA GLY A 63 -21.02 -7.48 -9.99
C GLY A 63 -21.79 -8.71 -10.45
N ASP A 64 -23.12 -8.62 -10.41
CA ASP A 64 -24.02 -9.70 -10.84
C ASP A 64 -24.13 -9.83 -12.37
N ASP A 65 -23.46 -8.96 -13.14
CA ASP A 65 -23.47 -9.02 -14.60
C ASP A 65 -22.50 -10.09 -15.10
N GLN A 66 -23.08 -11.27 -15.32
CA GLN A 66 -22.41 -12.45 -15.85
C GLN A 66 -21.82 -12.25 -17.26
N TRP A 67 -22.24 -11.22 -18.02
CA TRP A 67 -21.77 -11.02 -19.41
C TRP A 67 -20.52 -10.14 -19.49
N ASP A 68 -20.11 -9.52 -18.39
CA ASP A 68 -18.87 -8.78 -18.28
C ASP A 68 -17.87 -9.54 -17.40
N ASN A 69 -16.91 -10.20 -18.06
CA ASN A 69 -15.85 -10.97 -17.41
C ASN A 69 -15.03 -10.11 -16.42
N GLN A 70 -14.91 -8.79 -16.64
CA GLN A 70 -14.20 -7.91 -15.71
C GLN A 70 -15.04 -7.49 -14.51
N GLN A 71 -16.36 -7.59 -14.60
CA GLN A 71 -17.28 -7.37 -13.49
C GLN A 71 -17.55 -8.65 -12.70
N SER A 72 -17.30 -9.82 -13.26
CA SER A 72 -17.43 -11.10 -12.54
C SER A 72 -16.31 -11.40 -11.53
N GLN A 73 -15.37 -10.47 -11.29
CA GLN A 73 -14.21 -10.67 -10.39
C GLN A 73 -14.22 -9.73 -9.18
N TRP A 74 -13.64 -10.20 -8.06
CA TRP A 74 -13.29 -9.33 -6.94
C TRP A 74 -12.23 -8.33 -7.38
N ARG A 75 -12.40 -7.07 -7.00
CA ARG A 75 -11.42 -6.00 -7.24
C ARG A 75 -10.93 -5.46 -5.92
N VAL A 76 -9.63 -5.24 -5.80
CA VAL A 76 -9.03 -4.61 -4.63
C VAL A 76 -8.10 -3.49 -5.04
N GLU A 77 -8.10 -2.43 -4.26
CA GLU A 77 -7.29 -1.26 -4.48
C GLU A 77 -6.68 -0.78 -3.17
N LEU A 78 -5.36 -0.59 -3.16
CA LEU A 78 -4.64 -0.03 -2.03
C LEU A 78 -3.33 0.56 -2.54
N MET A 79 -3.01 1.79 -2.14
CA MET A 79 -1.77 2.47 -2.50
C MET A 79 -1.55 2.51 -4.03
N GLU A 80 -2.58 2.90 -4.79
CA GLU A 80 -2.56 3.00 -6.27
C GLU A 80 -2.23 1.69 -6.99
N ILE A 81 -2.31 0.54 -6.31
CA ILE A 81 -2.21 -0.79 -6.90
C ILE A 81 -3.62 -1.35 -6.96
N HIS A 82 -4.04 -1.70 -8.18
CA HIS A 82 -5.28 -2.41 -8.43
C HIS A 82 -4.97 -3.87 -8.74
N ALA A 83 -5.74 -4.78 -8.18
CA ALA A 83 -5.66 -6.19 -8.50
C ALA A 83 -7.05 -6.81 -8.54
N GLN A 84 -7.17 -7.90 -9.29
CA GLN A 84 -8.41 -8.65 -9.45
C GLN A 84 -8.20 -10.13 -9.14
N GLY A 85 -9.29 -10.82 -8.84
CA GLY A 85 -9.27 -12.28 -8.70
C GLY A 85 -10.66 -12.86 -8.55
N ASP A 86 -10.79 -14.16 -8.84
CA ASP A 86 -12.08 -14.86 -8.80
C ASP A 86 -12.63 -15.04 -7.38
N SER A 87 -11.80 -14.80 -6.37
CA SER A 87 -12.20 -14.73 -4.97
C SER A 87 -11.52 -13.55 -4.29
N ARG A 88 -12.11 -13.11 -3.17
CA ARG A 88 -11.53 -12.06 -2.32
C ARG A 88 -10.08 -12.35 -1.93
N THR A 89 -9.79 -13.60 -1.54
CA THR A 89 -8.45 -14.02 -1.16
C THR A 89 -7.49 -14.00 -2.34
N HIS A 90 -7.95 -14.43 -3.52
CA HIS A 90 -7.16 -14.38 -4.75
C HIS A 90 -6.81 -12.93 -5.12
N ALA A 91 -7.80 -12.01 -5.09
CA ALA A 91 -7.56 -10.60 -5.38
C ALA A 91 -6.54 -9.94 -4.42
N ILE A 92 -6.61 -10.24 -3.11
CA ILE A 92 -5.60 -9.77 -2.14
C ILE A 92 -4.23 -10.37 -2.41
N SER A 93 -4.17 -11.64 -2.82
CA SER A 93 -2.90 -12.31 -3.14
C SER A 93 -2.27 -11.74 -4.42
N ALA A 94 -3.09 -11.43 -5.42
CA ALA A 94 -2.70 -10.73 -6.63
C ALA A 94 -2.18 -9.31 -6.30
N TRP A 95 -2.83 -8.60 -5.37
CA TRP A 95 -2.33 -7.32 -4.88
C TRP A 95 -0.96 -7.44 -4.19
N LEU A 96 -0.76 -8.45 -3.33
CA LEU A 96 0.54 -8.71 -2.69
C LEU A 96 1.65 -8.99 -3.71
N TYR A 97 1.32 -9.74 -4.77
CA TYR A 97 2.23 -10.01 -5.87
C TYR A 97 2.63 -8.71 -6.60
N GLU A 98 1.66 -7.87 -6.97
CA GLU A 98 1.93 -6.58 -7.63
C GLU A 98 2.66 -5.59 -6.72
N ALA A 99 2.36 -5.58 -5.42
CA ALA A 99 3.11 -4.82 -4.42
C ALA A 99 4.58 -5.25 -4.39
N GLY A 100 4.85 -6.57 -4.37
CA GLY A 100 6.20 -7.12 -4.47
C GLY A 100 6.90 -6.72 -5.77
N ARG A 101 6.21 -6.77 -6.91
CA ARG A 101 6.74 -6.29 -8.19
C ARG A 101 7.11 -4.81 -8.17
N ARG A 102 6.28 -3.95 -7.56
CA ARG A 102 6.57 -2.51 -7.45
C ARG A 102 7.73 -2.21 -6.50
N LEU A 103 7.89 -2.99 -5.42
CA LEU A 103 9.01 -2.88 -4.49
C LEU A 103 10.34 -3.31 -5.12
N ASN A 104 10.30 -4.35 -5.97
CA ASN A 104 11.46 -4.87 -6.68
C ASN A 104 11.70 -4.18 -8.02
N ALA A 105 10.78 -3.34 -8.48
CA ALA A 105 10.96 -2.58 -9.70
C ALA A 105 12.14 -1.60 -9.49
N PRO A 106 13.09 -1.51 -10.43
CA PRO A 106 14.14 -0.51 -10.35
C PRO A 106 13.48 0.87 -10.21
N ALA A 107 13.80 1.57 -9.12
CA ALA A 107 13.26 2.88 -8.79
C ALA A 107 13.79 3.91 -9.80
N GLY A 108 13.16 3.91 -10.98
CA GLY A 108 13.76 4.48 -12.17
C GLY A 108 14.94 3.62 -12.63
N THR A 109 15.05 3.44 -13.94
CA THR A 109 16.36 3.52 -14.55
C THR A 109 16.90 4.90 -14.18
N ARG A 110 17.51 5.06 -12.99
CA ARG A 110 18.64 5.98 -12.91
C ARG A 110 19.52 5.46 -14.04
N ALA A 111 19.81 6.32 -15.00
CA ALA A 111 21.01 6.16 -15.80
C ALA A 111 22.20 6.28 -14.83
N THR A 112 22.33 5.34 -13.90
CA THR A 112 23.63 4.91 -13.45
C THR A 112 24.09 4.09 -14.63
N ASP A 113 24.68 4.77 -15.62
CA ASP A 113 25.61 4.10 -16.52
C ASP A 113 26.38 3.13 -15.65
N GLY A 114 26.35 1.84 -16.01
CA GLY A 114 26.85 0.70 -15.23
C GLY A 114 28.36 0.75 -15.01
N ARG A 115 28.85 1.88 -14.52
CA ARG A 115 30.16 2.10 -13.96
C ARG A 115 30.08 1.53 -12.56
N PRO A 116 30.69 0.37 -12.28
CA PRO A 116 31.13 0.11 -10.92
C PRO A 116 31.84 1.38 -10.42
N ASP A 117 31.51 1.83 -9.22
CA ASP A 117 32.35 2.78 -8.50
C ASP A 117 33.77 2.19 -8.53
N CYS A 118 34.63 2.75 -9.39
CA CYS A 118 36.01 2.34 -9.50
C CYS A 118 36.63 2.54 -8.11
N PRO A 119 37.19 1.49 -7.47
CA PRO A 119 37.86 1.64 -6.19
C PRO A 119 39.24 2.24 -6.44
N TYR A 120 39.29 3.55 -6.69
CA TYR A 120 40.53 4.31 -6.64
C TYR A 120 40.23 5.77 -6.29
N ASN A 121 39.95 6.02 -5.00
CA ASN A 121 40.09 7.36 -4.45
C ASN A 121 41.58 7.68 -4.43
N GLY A 122 42.08 8.24 -5.54
CA GLY A 122 43.44 8.78 -5.70
C GLY A 122 43.71 10.01 -4.83
N GLN A 123 43.48 9.91 -3.52
CA GLN A 123 44.03 10.86 -2.55
C GLN A 123 45.46 10.42 -2.23
N GLY A 124 46.41 11.16 -2.81
CA GLY A 124 47.83 10.82 -2.78
C GLY A 124 48.45 10.89 -1.40
N LEU A 125 49.44 10.03 -1.17
CA LEU A 125 50.60 10.44 -0.37
C LEU A 125 51.47 11.28 -1.30
N ALA A 126 51.36 12.60 -1.20
CA ALA A 126 52.44 13.48 -1.66
C ALA A 126 53.63 13.31 -0.67
N PRO A 127 54.88 13.32 -1.16
CA PRO A 127 56.08 12.98 -0.39
C PRO A 127 56.36 13.94 0.78
#